data_AF-A0A497K0J0-F1
#
_entry.id   AF-A0A497K0J0-F1
#
_cell.length_a   1.000
_cell.length_b   1.000
_cell.length_c   1.000
_cell.angle_alpha   90.00
_cell.angle_beta   90.00
_cell.angle_gamma   90.00
#
_symmetry.space_group_name_H-M   'P 1'
#
loop_
_entity.id
_entity.type
_entity.pdbx_description
1 polymer ?
#
loop_
_entity_poly.entity_id
_entity_poly.type
_entity_poly.pdbx_seq_one_letter_code
_entity_poly.pdbx_strand_id
1 'polypeptide(L)'
;MKGLLEDLVSSGMPGPRPSFSIFDIVKTLMILAEFGSIGRGKLSEKLSLGGGAVRTLLSRLSEAGLISTSRSGCSLTEEGKRLYMEIKKVIPKICRIGPSELTFAEYNVLVHIRGGAGRIRKGIEQRDAAVRAGAKGAVTLIYRNNKLIMPAITEDVSKSYPLAYQQIRDIIDFGEEDVAIIVCADDPRSAEYGALAAAWTII
;
A
#
# COMPACT_ATOMS: atom_id res chain seq x y z
N MET A 1 -3.61 -11.90 -9.39
CA MET A 1 -2.86 -10.97 -8.50
C MET A 1 -2.19 -11.61 -7.28
N LYS A 2 -2.90 -11.99 -6.20
CA LYS A 2 -2.30 -12.29 -4.88
C LYS A 2 -1.24 -13.41 -4.89
N GLY A 3 -1.58 -14.58 -5.45
CA GLY A 3 -0.65 -15.72 -5.55
C GLY A 3 0.64 -15.38 -6.30
N LEU A 4 0.55 -14.66 -7.43
CA LEU A 4 1.72 -14.20 -8.18
C LEU A 4 2.67 -13.33 -7.33
N LEU A 5 2.11 -12.41 -6.53
CA LEU A 5 2.90 -11.54 -5.65
C LEU A 5 3.55 -12.32 -4.50
N GLU A 6 2.86 -13.33 -3.96
CA GLU A 6 3.39 -14.24 -2.94
C GLU A 6 4.49 -15.15 -3.50
N ASP A 7 4.33 -15.65 -4.73
CA ASP A 7 5.32 -16.47 -5.43
C ASP A 7 6.62 -15.68 -5.71
N LEU A 8 6.52 -14.39 -6.05
CA LEU A 8 7.69 -13.53 -6.29
C LEU A 8 8.56 -13.31 -5.05
N VAL A 9 7.98 -13.44 -3.85
CA VAL A 9 8.70 -13.34 -2.58
C VAL A 9 9.14 -14.72 -2.05
N SER A 10 8.46 -15.78 -2.48
CA SER A 10 8.77 -17.15 -2.07
C SER A 10 10.01 -17.66 -2.80
N SER A 11 11.08 -17.91 -2.06
CA SER A 11 12.28 -18.56 -2.60
C SER A 11 11.97 -20.04 -2.86
N GLY A 12 11.73 -20.42 -4.11
CA GLY A 12 11.68 -21.83 -4.54
C GLY A 12 13.01 -22.60 -4.39
N MET A 13 13.96 -22.12 -3.57
CA MET A 13 15.26 -22.75 -3.31
C MET A 13 15.59 -22.70 -1.81
N PRO A 14 16.37 -23.67 -1.29
CA PRO A 14 16.92 -23.60 0.06
C PRO A 14 17.86 -22.40 0.18
N GLY A 15 17.50 -21.41 0.98
CA GLY A 15 18.29 -20.20 1.18
C GLY A 15 17.59 -19.20 2.11
N PRO A 16 18.32 -18.17 2.59
CA PRO A 16 17.71 -17.11 3.38
C PRO A 16 16.63 -16.40 2.58
N ARG A 17 15.57 -15.97 3.28
CA ARG A 17 14.46 -15.24 2.67
C ARG A 17 14.97 -14.01 1.90
N PRO A 18 14.37 -13.64 0.77
CA PRO A 18 14.72 -12.41 0.07
C PRO A 18 14.65 -11.21 1.02
N SER A 19 15.57 -10.27 0.85
CA SER A 19 15.65 -9.03 1.64
C SER A 19 14.61 -7.98 1.24
N PHE A 20 13.64 -8.35 0.41
CA PHE A 20 12.51 -7.53 0.00
C PHE A 20 11.19 -8.27 0.28
N SER A 21 10.12 -7.50 0.44
CA SER A 21 8.76 -7.93 0.76
C SER A 21 7.81 -7.71 -0.42
N ILE A 22 6.57 -8.18 -0.27
CA ILE A 22 5.49 -7.91 -1.24
C ILE A 22 5.28 -6.39 -1.40
N PHE A 23 5.48 -5.60 -0.35
CA PHE A 23 5.30 -4.15 -0.40
C PHE A 23 6.38 -3.47 -1.24
N ASP A 24 7.60 -4.01 -1.26
CA ASP A 24 8.67 -3.54 -2.15
C ASP A 24 8.34 -3.83 -3.62
N ILE A 25 7.68 -4.96 -3.91
CA ILE A 25 7.18 -5.27 -5.26
C ILE A 25 6.12 -4.26 -5.67
N VAL A 26 5.07 -4.07 -4.86
CA VAL A 26 3.97 -3.15 -5.16
C VAL A 26 4.50 -1.73 -5.37
N LYS A 27 5.36 -1.25 -4.46
CA LYS A 27 5.99 0.07 -4.57
C LYS A 27 6.87 0.20 -5.81
N THR A 28 7.59 -0.85 -6.20
CA THR A 28 8.36 -0.85 -7.45
C THR A 28 7.46 -0.69 -8.67
N LEU A 29 6.35 -1.44 -8.75
CA LEU A 29 5.40 -1.32 -9.85
C LEU A 29 4.79 0.09 -9.92
N MET A 30 4.44 0.68 -8.77
CA MET A 30 3.94 2.06 -8.68
C MET A 30 4.97 3.09 -9.20
N ILE A 31 6.23 3.00 -8.75
CA ILE A 31 7.31 3.89 -9.18
C ILE A 31 7.54 3.75 -10.70
N LEU A 32 7.57 2.54 -11.22
CA LEU A 32 7.78 2.32 -12.65
C LEU A 32 6.60 2.81 -13.50
N ALA A 33 5.37 2.69 -13.01
CA ALA A 33 4.19 3.25 -13.66
C ALA A 33 4.20 4.78 -13.67
N GLU A 34 4.72 5.42 -12.62
CA GLU A 34 4.78 6.88 -12.49
C GLU A 34 5.92 7.49 -13.33
N PHE A 35 7.12 6.91 -13.27
CA PHE A 35 8.33 7.49 -13.90
C PHE A 35 8.63 6.92 -15.29
N GLY A 36 7.97 5.84 -15.70
CA GLY A 36 8.18 5.15 -16.99
C GLY A 36 9.47 4.32 -17.04
N SER A 37 10.63 4.95 -16.85
CA SER A 37 11.94 4.28 -16.77
C SER A 37 12.79 4.87 -15.64
N ILE A 38 13.38 4.01 -14.81
CA ILE A 38 14.22 4.45 -13.69
C ILE A 38 15.50 3.62 -13.55
N GLY A 39 16.62 4.30 -13.26
CA GLY A 39 17.89 3.65 -12.95
C GLY A 39 17.88 2.93 -11.60
N ARG A 40 18.63 1.83 -11.50
CA ARG A 40 18.70 0.98 -10.29
C ARG A 40 19.09 1.74 -9.01
N GLY A 41 20.04 2.68 -9.10
CA GLY A 41 20.48 3.50 -7.96
C GLY A 41 19.35 4.35 -7.38
N LYS A 42 18.66 5.11 -8.25
CA LYS A 42 17.50 5.92 -7.87
C LYS A 42 16.32 5.07 -7.35
N LEU A 43 16.15 3.86 -7.89
CA LEU A 43 15.17 2.91 -7.36
C LEU A 43 15.55 2.42 -5.94
N SER A 44 16.82 2.13 -5.71
CA SER A 44 17.38 1.77 -4.39
C SER A 44 17.06 2.84 -3.33
N GLU A 45 17.28 4.11 -3.67
CA GLU A 45 16.98 5.26 -2.80
C GLU A 45 15.48 5.35 -2.50
N LYS A 46 14.62 5.30 -3.53
CA LYS A 46 13.16 5.40 -3.37
C LYS A 46 12.54 4.25 -2.56
N LEU A 47 13.11 3.06 -2.66
CA LEU A 47 12.67 1.88 -1.89
C LEU A 47 13.34 1.79 -0.51
N SER A 48 14.38 2.60 -0.26
CA SER A 48 15.25 2.47 0.92
C SER A 48 15.76 1.03 1.11
N LEU A 49 16.12 0.40 0.00
CA LEU A 49 16.67 -0.95 -0.06
C LEU A 49 18.16 -0.89 -0.41
N GLY A 50 18.94 -1.83 0.13
CA GLY A 50 20.33 -2.01 -0.28
C GLY A 50 20.45 -2.48 -1.73
N GLY A 51 21.56 -2.14 -2.40
CA GLY A 51 21.75 -2.45 -3.81
C GLY A 51 21.63 -3.94 -4.16
N GLY A 52 22.06 -4.83 -3.25
CA GLY A 52 21.86 -6.28 -3.40
C GLY A 52 20.39 -6.69 -3.39
N ALA A 53 19.58 -6.12 -2.50
CA ALA A 53 18.15 -6.38 -2.41
C ALA A 53 17.41 -5.93 -3.68
N VAL A 54 17.71 -4.72 -4.16
CA VAL A 54 17.14 -4.18 -5.39
C VAL A 54 17.55 -5.01 -6.61
N ARG A 55 18.80 -5.48 -6.66
CA ARG A 55 19.24 -6.38 -7.74
C ARG A 55 18.42 -7.66 -7.77
N THR A 56 18.21 -8.30 -6.62
CA THR A 56 17.41 -9.53 -6.53
C THR A 56 15.95 -9.26 -6.89
N LEU A 57 15.35 -8.19 -6.37
CA LEU A 57 13.98 -7.77 -6.70
C LEU A 57 13.78 -7.58 -8.20
N LEU A 58 14.68 -6.83 -8.85
CA LEU A 58 14.62 -6.59 -10.29
C LEU A 58 14.83 -7.87 -11.10
N SER A 59 15.72 -8.77 -10.67
CA SER A 59 15.90 -10.08 -11.32
C SER A 59 14.59 -10.87 -11.30
N ARG A 60 13.95 -10.98 -10.13
CA ARG A 60 12.68 -11.71 -9.96
C ARG A 60 11.56 -11.13 -10.82
N LEU A 61 11.42 -9.81 -10.82
CA LEU A 61 10.43 -9.12 -11.64
C LEU A 61 10.69 -9.32 -13.14
N SER A 62 11.96 -9.35 -13.55
CA SER A 62 12.36 -9.58 -14.95
C SER A 62 12.13 -11.03 -15.38
N GLU A 63 12.46 -12.00 -14.52
CA GLU A 63 12.21 -13.43 -14.73
C GLU A 63 10.72 -13.73 -14.85
N ALA A 64 9.88 -13.03 -14.08
CA ALA A 64 8.43 -13.11 -14.19
C ALA A 64 7.84 -12.31 -15.36
N GLY A 65 8.67 -11.67 -16.19
CA GLY A 65 8.24 -10.90 -17.36
C GLY A 65 7.48 -9.62 -17.02
N LEU A 66 7.57 -9.10 -15.79
CA LEU A 66 6.85 -7.90 -15.33
C LEU A 66 7.60 -6.60 -15.63
N ILE A 67 8.93 -6.67 -15.76
CA ILE A 67 9.77 -5.53 -16.10
C ILE A 67 10.75 -5.88 -17.22
N SER A 68 11.18 -4.86 -17.95
CA SER A 68 12.30 -4.92 -18.87
C SER A 68 13.43 -4.00 -18.38
N THR A 69 14.67 -4.36 -18.72
CA THR A 69 15.85 -3.56 -18.39
C THR A 69 16.56 -3.11 -19.66
N SER A 70 17.03 -1.87 -19.68
CA SER A 70 17.75 -1.26 -20.79
C SER A 70 18.84 -0.32 -20.28
N ARG A 71 19.57 0.32 -21.21
CA ARG A 71 20.57 1.36 -20.85
C ARG A 71 19.95 2.54 -20.11
N SER A 72 18.67 2.86 -20.35
CA SER A 72 17.97 3.98 -19.70
C SER A 72 17.34 3.63 -18.34
N GLY A 73 17.42 2.36 -17.91
CA GLY A 73 16.86 1.89 -16.64
C GLY A 73 15.89 0.72 -16.79
N CYS A 74 15.04 0.55 -15.78
CA CYS A 74 14.02 -0.48 -15.72
C CYS A 74 12.64 0.16 -15.98
N SER A 75 11.76 -0.57 -16.68
CA SER A 75 10.40 -0.15 -17.03
C SER A 75 9.41 -1.32 -16.97
N LEU A 76 8.12 -1.04 -16.82
CA LEU A 76 7.08 -2.09 -16.88
C LEU A 76 6.93 -2.65 -18.29
N THR A 77 6.77 -3.97 -18.40
CA THR A 77 6.25 -4.64 -19.61
C THR A 77 4.73 -4.45 -19.72
N GLU A 78 4.11 -4.98 -20.77
CA GLU A 78 2.64 -4.99 -20.87
C GLU A 78 2.01 -5.87 -19.77
N GLU A 79 2.66 -6.97 -19.39
CA GLU A 79 2.27 -7.82 -18.26
C GLU A 79 2.40 -7.05 -16.93
N GLY A 80 3.50 -6.32 -16.74
CA GLY A 80 3.72 -5.48 -15.56
C GLY A 80 2.68 -4.37 -15.44
N LYS A 81 2.34 -3.71 -16.55
CA LYS A 81 1.26 -2.71 -16.61
C LYS A 81 -0.09 -3.34 -16.27
N ARG A 82 -0.40 -4.53 -16.81
CA ARG A 82 -1.64 -5.25 -16.48
C ARG A 82 -1.74 -5.56 -14.98
N LEU A 83 -0.68 -6.09 -14.38
CA LEU A 83 -0.63 -6.35 -12.94
C LEU A 83 -0.79 -5.07 -12.11
N TYR A 84 -0.09 -3.99 -12.49
CA TYR A 84 -0.26 -2.68 -11.83
C TYR A 84 -1.70 -2.18 -11.92
N MET A 85 -2.37 -2.36 -13.07
CA MET A 85 -3.77 -1.98 -13.23
C MET A 85 -4.72 -2.85 -12.40
N GLU A 86 -4.43 -4.15 -12.19
CA GLU A 86 -5.17 -4.98 -11.24
C GLU A 86 -5.05 -4.45 -9.81
N ILE A 87 -3.83 -4.12 -9.37
CA ILE A 87 -3.59 -3.51 -8.06
C ILE A 87 -4.35 -2.20 -7.94
N LYS A 88 -4.25 -1.32 -8.95
CA LYS A 88 -4.91 0.00 -8.96
C LYS A 88 -6.44 -0.09 -9.00
N LYS A 89 -7.02 -1.16 -9.56
CA LYS A 89 -8.48 -1.39 -9.48
C LYS A 89 -8.94 -1.63 -8.06
N VAL A 90 -8.13 -2.31 -7.25
CA VAL A 90 -8.47 -2.63 -5.86
C VAL A 90 -8.02 -1.53 -4.90
N ILE A 91 -6.84 -0.98 -5.11
CA ILE A 91 -6.23 0.11 -4.35
C ILE A 91 -6.04 1.32 -5.27
N PRO A 92 -7.12 2.07 -5.58
CA PRO A 92 -7.05 3.19 -6.52
C PRO A 92 -6.21 4.36 -6.04
N LYS A 93 -6.04 4.51 -4.71
CA LYS A 93 -5.31 5.63 -4.14
C LYS A 93 -4.55 5.23 -2.88
N ILE A 94 -3.29 5.64 -2.83
CA ILE A 94 -2.45 5.65 -1.63
C ILE A 94 -1.66 6.95 -1.65
N CYS A 95 -1.76 7.75 -0.59
CA CYS A 95 -1.11 9.06 -0.55
C CYS A 95 -0.84 9.52 0.87
N ARG A 96 0.17 10.38 1.03
CA ARG A 96 0.42 11.08 2.29
C ARG A 96 -0.72 12.07 2.56
N ILE A 97 -1.13 12.15 3.82
CA ILE A 97 -2.09 13.14 4.32
C ILE A 97 -1.47 13.93 5.49
N GLY A 98 -2.07 15.08 5.81
CA GLY A 98 -1.69 15.84 7.00
C GLY A 98 -2.18 15.18 8.29
N PRO A 99 -1.75 15.65 9.46
CA PRO A 99 -2.29 15.19 10.72
C PRO A 99 -3.79 15.49 10.83
N SER A 100 -4.51 14.64 11.56
CA SER A 100 -5.92 14.78 11.90
C SER A 100 -6.21 14.21 13.29
N GLU A 101 -7.47 14.31 13.74
CA GLU A 101 -7.97 13.76 15.00
C GLU A 101 -7.78 12.24 15.13
N LEU A 102 -7.54 11.54 14.01
CA LEU A 102 -7.36 10.08 13.95
C LEU A 102 -5.89 9.63 13.96
N THR A 103 -4.94 10.57 14.04
CA THR A 103 -3.51 10.31 13.90
C THR A 103 -2.69 10.98 15.00
N PHE A 104 -1.56 10.38 15.36
CA PHE A 104 -0.70 10.87 16.45
C PHE A 104 0.81 10.79 16.16
N ALA A 105 1.20 10.53 14.90
CA ALA A 105 2.59 10.47 14.48
C ALA A 105 2.84 11.40 13.26
N GLU A 106 4.11 11.65 12.95
CA GLU A 106 4.54 12.65 11.97
C GLU A 106 4.13 12.31 10.52
N TYR A 107 4.22 11.03 10.14
CA TYR A 107 3.94 10.56 8.78
C TYR A 107 2.62 9.81 8.74
N ASN A 108 1.67 10.35 7.98
CA ASN A 108 0.32 9.80 7.84
C ASN A 108 0.05 9.43 6.39
N VAL A 109 -0.39 8.19 6.15
CA VAL A 109 -0.72 7.67 4.82
C VAL A 109 -2.17 7.20 4.82
N LEU A 110 -2.92 7.67 3.84
CA LEU A 110 -4.27 7.20 3.52
C LEU A 110 -4.18 6.16 2.40
N VAL A 111 -4.84 5.02 2.58
CA VAL A 111 -5.06 4.03 1.51
C VAL A 111 -6.55 3.80 1.31
N HIS A 112 -7.00 3.90 0.06
CA HIS A 112 -8.35 3.60 -0.39
C HIS A 112 -8.40 2.19 -0.95
N ILE A 113 -9.33 1.36 -0.49
CA ILE A 113 -9.59 0.01 -1.00
C ILE A 113 -11.04 -0.07 -1.48
N ARG A 114 -11.26 -0.56 -2.70
CA ARG A 114 -12.61 -0.72 -3.27
C ARG A 114 -13.30 -1.99 -2.79
N GLY A 115 -14.57 -1.88 -2.37
CA GLY A 115 -15.44 -3.02 -2.03
C GLY A 115 -14.88 -3.95 -0.93
N GLY A 116 -14.07 -3.42 -0.02
CA GLY A 116 -13.32 -4.20 0.97
C GLY A 116 -14.06 -4.44 2.30
N ALA A 117 -15.18 -3.76 2.53
CA ALA A 117 -15.85 -3.70 3.83
C ALA A 117 -16.25 -5.07 4.41
N GLY A 118 -16.66 -6.03 3.57
CA GLY A 118 -17.05 -7.37 4.01
C GLY A 118 -15.93 -8.20 4.68
N ARG A 119 -14.67 -7.77 4.55
CA ARG A 119 -13.51 -8.40 5.18
C ARG A 119 -13.04 -7.67 6.44
N ILE A 120 -13.77 -6.64 6.86
CA ILE A 120 -13.46 -5.86 8.05
C ILE A 120 -14.45 -6.21 9.16
N ARG A 121 -13.90 -6.53 10.33
CA ARG A 121 -14.68 -6.72 11.55
C ARG A 121 -14.61 -5.46 12.41
N LYS A 122 -13.52 -5.31 13.16
CA LYS A 122 -13.33 -4.18 14.09
C LYS A 122 -12.16 -3.27 13.69
N GLY A 123 -11.52 -3.51 12.55
CA GLY A 123 -10.31 -2.79 12.12
C GLY A 123 -9.04 -3.15 12.90
N ILE A 124 -9.11 -4.10 13.83
CA ILE A 124 -7.97 -4.52 14.67
C ILE A 124 -6.97 -5.30 13.82
N GLU A 125 -7.45 -6.17 12.94
CA GLU A 125 -6.62 -6.98 12.06
C GLU A 125 -5.75 -6.09 11.13
N GLN A 126 -6.36 -5.02 10.60
CA GLN A 126 -5.68 -4.01 9.78
C GLN A 126 -4.64 -3.24 10.58
N ARG A 127 -4.98 -2.81 11.80
CA ARG A 127 -4.06 -2.12 12.71
C ARG A 127 -2.87 -2.99 13.07
N ASP A 128 -3.10 -4.22 13.48
CA ASP A 128 -2.04 -5.13 13.90
C ASP A 128 -1.12 -5.49 12.73
N ALA A 129 -1.66 -5.60 11.50
CA ALA A 129 -0.85 -5.76 10.30
C ALA A 129 0.02 -4.53 10.00
N ALA A 130 -0.54 -3.32 10.11
CA ALA A 130 0.20 -2.08 9.93
C ALA A 130 1.35 -1.93 10.96
N VAL A 131 1.04 -2.21 12.24
CA VAL A 131 2.03 -2.13 13.33
C VAL A 131 3.15 -3.14 13.15
N ARG A 132 2.83 -4.38 12.74
CA ARG A 132 3.87 -5.38 12.39
C ARG A 132 4.78 -4.93 11.24
N ALA A 133 4.29 -4.06 10.37
CA ALA A 133 5.07 -3.46 9.27
C ALA A 133 5.81 -2.17 9.67
N GLY A 134 5.79 -1.79 10.96
CA GLY A 134 6.55 -0.66 11.51
C GLY A 134 5.72 0.58 11.83
N ALA A 135 4.41 0.60 11.52
CA ALA A 135 3.57 1.73 11.86
C ALA A 135 3.33 1.86 13.37
N LYS A 136 2.96 3.06 13.83
CA LYS A 136 2.53 3.31 15.22
C LYS A 136 1.06 3.00 15.44
N GLY A 137 0.25 3.13 14.41
CA GLY A 137 -1.18 2.86 14.49
C GLY A 137 -1.84 2.88 13.12
N ALA A 138 -3.07 2.37 13.09
CA ALA A 138 -3.95 2.50 11.93
C ALA A 138 -5.40 2.65 12.40
N VAL A 139 -6.17 3.41 11.62
CA VAL A 139 -7.60 3.58 11.77
C VAL A 139 -8.28 3.14 10.48
N THR A 140 -9.27 2.26 10.61
CA THR A 140 -10.02 1.70 9.48
C THR A 140 -11.41 2.31 9.45
N LEU A 141 -11.81 2.84 8.29
CA LEU A 141 -13.10 3.44 8.03
C LEU A 141 -13.80 2.70 6.89
N ILE A 142 -15.09 2.45 7.04
CA ILE A 142 -15.95 1.81 6.04
C ILE A 142 -16.92 2.87 5.52
N TYR A 143 -17.03 3.01 4.21
CA TYR A 143 -18.06 3.83 3.60
C TYR A 143 -19.31 2.98 3.31
N ARG A 144 -20.42 3.30 3.96
CA ARG A 144 -21.69 2.60 3.81
C ARG A 144 -22.85 3.54 4.06
N ASN A 145 -23.92 3.43 3.27
CA ASN A 145 -25.13 4.24 3.41
C ASN A 145 -24.81 5.75 3.45
N ASN A 146 -23.92 6.19 2.55
CA ASN A 146 -23.43 7.56 2.47
C ASN A 146 -22.75 8.10 3.76
N LYS A 147 -22.18 7.22 4.60
CA LYS A 147 -21.46 7.59 5.82
C LYS A 147 -20.12 6.90 5.90
N LEU A 148 -19.15 7.56 6.52
CA LEU A 148 -17.94 6.92 7.00
C LEU A 148 -18.18 6.40 8.41
N ILE A 149 -18.03 5.09 8.58
CA ILE A 149 -18.20 4.35 9.83
C ILE A 149 -16.81 3.94 10.32
N MET A 150 -16.52 4.15 11.60
CA MET A 150 -15.33 3.62 12.26
C MET A 150 -15.76 2.44 13.13
N PRO A 151 -15.52 1.19 12.69
CA PRO A 151 -16.07 0.00 13.36
C PRO A 151 -15.75 -0.03 14.86
N ALA A 152 -16.77 -0.37 15.66
CA ALA A 152 -16.71 -0.42 17.12
C ALA A 152 -16.49 0.92 17.86
N ILE A 153 -16.38 2.05 17.13
CA ILE A 153 -16.16 3.37 17.75
C ILE A 153 -17.25 4.38 17.39
N THR A 154 -17.58 4.57 16.10
CA THR A 154 -18.64 5.49 15.67
C THR A 154 -19.28 5.06 14.36
N GLU A 155 -20.60 5.24 14.26
CA GLU A 155 -21.39 5.02 13.04
C GLU A 155 -21.38 6.25 12.10
N ASP A 156 -20.77 7.36 12.52
CA ASP A 156 -20.74 8.60 11.74
C ASP A 156 -19.51 9.46 12.05
N VAL A 157 -18.44 9.25 11.29
CA VAL A 157 -17.17 9.96 11.43
C VAL A 157 -17.34 11.46 11.19
N SER A 158 -18.32 11.91 10.39
CA SER A 158 -18.51 13.35 10.16
C SER A 158 -18.97 14.09 11.41
N LYS A 159 -19.55 13.38 12.38
CA LYS A 159 -19.97 13.94 13.68
C LYS A 159 -18.89 13.82 14.75
N SER A 160 -18.19 12.68 14.77
CA SER A 160 -17.21 12.38 15.81
C SER A 160 -15.82 12.96 15.52
N TYR A 161 -15.42 13.02 14.25
CA TYR A 161 -14.08 13.44 13.79
C TYR A 161 -14.20 14.27 12.50
N PRO A 162 -14.81 15.46 12.56
CA PRO A 162 -15.17 16.25 11.37
C PRO A 162 -13.96 16.66 10.53
N LEU A 163 -12.80 16.92 11.13
CA LEU A 163 -11.59 17.33 10.38
C LEU A 163 -11.03 16.15 9.58
N ALA A 164 -10.98 14.97 10.20
CA ALA A 164 -10.57 13.76 9.51
C ALA A 164 -11.57 13.40 8.39
N TYR A 165 -12.86 13.51 8.64
CA TYR A 165 -13.90 13.29 7.63
C TYR A 165 -13.70 14.18 6.39
N GLN A 166 -13.56 15.49 6.58
CA GLN A 166 -13.36 16.45 5.49
C GLN A 166 -12.09 16.12 4.68
N GLN A 167 -10.96 15.96 5.37
CA GLN A 167 -9.68 15.64 4.72
C GLN A 167 -9.78 14.37 3.87
N ILE A 168 -10.47 13.34 4.35
CA ILE A 168 -10.61 12.06 3.64
C ILE A 168 -11.55 12.21 2.43
N ARG A 169 -12.67 12.94 2.58
CA ARG A 169 -13.64 13.19 1.51
C ARG A 169 -13.11 14.10 0.40
N ASP A 170 -12.18 15.01 0.70
CA ASP A 170 -11.50 15.84 -0.30
C ASP A 170 -10.55 15.01 -1.18
N ILE A 171 -10.11 13.85 -0.68
CA ILE A 171 -9.11 13.00 -1.34
C ILE A 171 -9.76 11.82 -2.06
N ILE A 172 -10.82 11.25 -1.50
CA ILE A 172 -11.44 10.00 -1.98
C ILE A 172 -12.89 10.25 -2.39
N ASP A 173 -13.20 9.86 -3.63
CA ASP A 173 -14.57 9.62 -4.07
C ASP A 173 -14.94 8.15 -3.78
N PHE A 174 -15.70 7.93 -2.72
CA PHE A 174 -16.05 6.60 -2.23
C PHE A 174 -17.21 5.99 -3.01
N GLY A 175 -17.08 4.72 -3.39
CA GLY A 175 -18.20 3.84 -3.68
C GLY A 175 -18.72 3.13 -2.42
N GLU A 176 -19.94 2.61 -2.45
CA GLU A 176 -20.49 1.79 -1.36
C GLU A 176 -19.58 0.60 -1.06
N GLU A 177 -19.41 0.30 0.23
CA GLU A 177 -18.52 -0.75 0.77
C GLU A 177 -17.03 -0.52 0.54
N ASP A 178 -16.63 0.66 0.08
CA ASP A 178 -15.22 1.06 0.04
C ASP A 178 -14.66 1.29 1.45
N VAL A 179 -13.34 1.21 1.56
CA VAL A 179 -12.60 1.31 2.81
C VAL A 179 -11.53 2.35 2.68
N ALA A 180 -11.39 3.19 3.71
CA ALA A 180 -10.23 4.02 3.92
C ALA A 180 -9.47 3.55 5.15
N ILE A 181 -8.15 3.38 5.04
CA ILE A 181 -7.29 3.13 6.19
C ILE A 181 -6.29 4.28 6.29
N ILE A 182 -6.23 4.90 7.46
CA ILE A 182 -5.22 5.90 7.79
C ILE A 182 -4.17 5.22 8.66
N VAL A 183 -2.90 5.30 8.26
CA VAL A 183 -1.77 4.73 8.99
C VAL A 183 -0.82 5.85 9.38
N CYS A 184 -0.34 5.83 10.62
CA CYS A 184 0.60 6.81 11.16
C CYS A 184 1.92 6.14 11.60
N ALA A 185 3.06 6.78 11.34
CA ALA A 185 4.38 6.33 11.78
C ALA A 185 5.38 7.48 11.99
N ASP A 186 6.55 7.17 12.55
CA ASP A 186 7.64 8.14 12.81
C ASP A 186 8.53 8.36 11.56
N ASP A 187 8.39 7.52 10.54
CA ASP A 187 9.14 7.65 9.29
C ASP A 187 8.26 7.34 8.05
N PRO A 188 8.60 7.87 6.87
CA PRO A 188 7.79 7.70 5.66
C PRO A 188 7.61 6.24 5.24
N ARG A 189 8.66 5.41 5.40
CA ARG A 189 8.65 4.03 4.91
C ARG A 189 7.70 3.20 5.76
N SER A 190 7.78 3.32 7.08
CA SER A 190 6.90 2.61 8.01
C SER A 190 5.44 3.00 7.82
N ALA A 191 5.13 4.27 7.54
CA ALA A 191 3.76 4.70 7.27
C ALA A 191 3.21 4.09 5.97
N GLU A 192 3.99 4.12 4.89
CA GLU A 192 3.61 3.56 3.59
C GLU A 192 3.50 2.04 3.63
N TYR A 193 4.45 1.35 4.27
CA TYR A 193 4.45 -0.12 4.37
C TYR A 193 3.35 -0.58 5.32
N GLY A 194 3.07 0.17 6.38
CA GLY A 194 1.91 -0.06 7.23
C GLY A 194 0.59 0.08 6.48
N ALA A 195 0.45 1.08 5.60
CA ALA A 195 -0.74 1.24 4.77
C ALA A 195 -0.93 0.08 3.79
N LEU A 196 0.14 -0.34 3.10
CA LEU A 196 0.12 -1.50 2.21
C LEU A 196 -0.17 -2.80 2.97
N ALA A 197 0.41 -2.98 4.17
CA ALA A 197 0.17 -4.15 5.01
C ALA A 197 -1.28 -4.22 5.48
N ALA A 198 -1.86 -3.10 5.89
CA ALA A 198 -3.26 -3.01 6.28
C ALA A 198 -4.17 -3.36 5.10
N ALA A 199 -3.94 -2.77 3.93
CA ALA A 199 -4.67 -3.08 2.72
C ALA A 199 -4.54 -4.57 2.32
N TRP A 200 -3.36 -5.17 2.50
CA TRP A 200 -3.11 -6.58 2.17
C TRP A 200 -3.99 -7.58 2.95
N THR A 201 -4.47 -7.19 4.13
CA THR A 201 -5.42 -8.00 4.91
C THR A 201 -6.83 -8.05 4.30
N ILE A 202 -7.15 -7.09 3.44
CA ILE A 202 -8.47 -6.94 2.81
C ILE A 202 -8.46 -7.56 1.41
N ILE A 203 -7.36 -7.48 0.67
CA ILE A 203 -7.34 -7.94 -0.73
C ILE A 203 -7.11 -9.45 -0.86
#